data_AF-A0A9W9NI45-F1
#
_entry.id   AF-A0A9W9NI45-F1
#
_cell.length_a   1.000
_cell.length_b   1.000
_cell.length_c   1.000
_cell.angle_alpha   90.00
_cell.angle_beta   90.00
_cell.angle_gamma   90.00
#
_symmetry.space_group_name_H-M   'P 1'
#
loop_
_entity.id
_entity.type
_entity.pdbx_description
1 polymer ?
#
loop_
_entity_poly.entity_id
_entity_poly.type
_entity_poly.pdbx_seq_one_letter_code
_entity_poly.pdbx_strand_id
1 'polypeptide(L)'
;MPFLKDGSGSPSNSERDFDAFEKLVEDLRTALGSSSGLDSDDVDPMNIQQLMEKYISNSSEWESYALGDTSRAYTRNLIDEGNGKSNLLILVWSPQKGSAIHDHANAHCVMKILKGKLQETLYSWPDQEKIREGQTSPPQVTRQTVYGENQVTYMSDKLGLHRISNPDPDDFAISLHLYTPP
;
A
#
# COMPACT_ATOMS: atom_id res chain seq x y z
N MET A 1 52.60 38.71 8.78
CA MET A 1 52.12 38.27 10.11
C MET A 1 51.20 39.35 10.66
N PRO A 2 50.16 39.03 11.45
CA PRO A 2 48.95 38.22 11.18
C PRO A 2 47.68 39.11 11.33
N PHE A 3 46.45 38.74 10.95
CA PHE A 3 45.59 37.71 11.53
C PHE A 3 44.63 37.13 10.49
N LEU A 4 44.73 35.82 10.28
CA LEU A 4 43.70 34.99 9.65
C LEU A 4 42.66 34.64 10.72
N LYS A 5 41.37 34.83 10.41
CA LYS A 5 40.27 34.25 11.19
C LYS A 5 39.96 32.87 10.60
N ASP A 6 40.35 31.83 11.32
CA ASP A 6 39.85 30.48 11.10
C ASP A 6 38.38 30.41 11.54
N GLY A 7 37.49 30.28 10.57
CA GLY A 7 36.10 29.89 10.77
C GLY A 7 35.94 28.42 10.42
N SER A 8 36.36 27.53 11.32
CA SER A 8 36.01 26.11 11.21
C SER A 8 34.55 25.94 11.63
N GLY A 9 33.64 26.19 10.69
CA GLY A 9 32.28 25.70 10.77
C GLY A 9 32.30 24.18 10.68
N SER A 10 32.17 23.51 11.83
CA SER A 10 31.80 22.09 11.88
C SER A 10 30.53 21.91 11.04
N PRO A 11 30.43 20.88 10.18
CA PRO A 11 29.15 20.55 9.59
C PRO A 11 28.25 20.15 10.75
N SER A 12 27.23 20.96 11.03
CA SER A 12 26.13 20.52 11.87
C SER A 12 25.56 19.30 11.18
N ASN A 13 25.84 18.13 11.73
CA ASN A 13 25.12 16.91 11.39
C ASN A 13 23.70 17.14 11.90
N SER A 14 22.86 17.80 11.08
CA SER A 14 21.44 17.87 11.34
C SER A 14 20.96 16.43 11.22
N GLU A 15 20.86 15.74 12.36
CA GLU A 15 20.00 14.58 12.48
C GLU A 15 18.65 15.06 11.91
N ARG A 16 18.34 14.65 10.68
CA ARG A 16 17.01 14.87 10.14
C ARG A 16 16.11 14.04 11.04
N ASP A 17 15.31 14.72 11.87
CA ASP A 17 14.20 14.08 12.53
C ASP A 17 13.29 13.58 11.41
N PHE A 18 13.35 12.27 11.17
CA PHE A 18 12.43 11.60 10.26
C PHE A 18 11.02 11.75 10.83
N ASP A 19 10.07 12.12 9.98
CA ASP A 19 8.67 12.07 10.39
C ASP A 19 8.22 10.60 10.56
N ALA A 20 7.01 10.42 11.12
CA ALA A 20 6.51 9.08 11.44
C ALA A 20 6.27 8.22 10.18
N PHE A 21 6.00 8.84 9.03
CA PHE A 21 5.82 8.15 7.77
C PHE A 21 7.15 7.70 7.19
N GLU A 22 8.17 8.56 7.18
CA GLU A 22 9.52 8.19 6.75
C GLU A 22 10.09 7.06 7.63
N LYS A 23 9.83 7.12 8.95
CA LYS A 23 10.16 6.03 9.87
C LYS A 23 9.45 4.72 9.49
N LEU A 24 8.16 4.75 9.16
CA LEU A 24 7.42 3.58 8.69
C LEU A 24 8.07 3.01 7.42
N VAL A 25 8.43 3.84 6.44
CA VAL A 25 9.08 3.41 5.20
C VAL A 25 10.40 2.68 5.51
N GLU A 26 11.22 3.22 6.41
CA GLU A 26 12.47 2.60 6.82
C GLU A 26 12.27 1.29 7.62
N ASP A 27 11.28 1.25 8.50
CA ASP A 27 10.92 0.04 9.25
C ASP A 27 10.42 -1.07 8.30
N LEU A 28 9.65 -0.71 7.26
CA LEU A 28 9.20 -1.64 6.21
C LEU A 28 10.39 -2.16 5.40
N ARG A 29 11.32 -1.29 4.98
CA ARG A 29 12.57 -1.72 4.30
C ARG A 29 13.36 -2.69 5.16
N THR A 30 13.53 -2.35 6.45
CA THR A 30 14.27 -3.17 7.40
C THR A 30 13.61 -4.54 7.58
N ALA A 31 12.29 -4.58 7.70
CA ALA A 31 11.53 -5.81 7.84
C ALA A 31 11.62 -6.72 6.61
N LEU A 32 11.73 -6.14 5.41
CA LEU A 32 11.94 -6.88 4.15
C LEU A 32 13.40 -7.31 3.94
N GLY A 33 14.35 -6.69 4.65
CA GLY A 33 15.77 -7.03 4.60
C GLY A 33 16.43 -6.73 3.24
N SER A 34 17.65 -7.23 3.05
CA SER A 34 18.49 -6.91 1.88
C SER A 34 18.24 -7.76 0.63
N SER A 35 17.44 -8.84 0.73
CA SER A 35 17.25 -9.79 -0.38
C SER A 35 15.88 -10.46 -0.46
N SER A 36 14.98 -10.22 0.49
CA SER A 36 13.74 -11.00 0.65
C SER A 36 12.49 -10.22 0.22
N GLY A 37 11.57 -10.88 -0.49
CA GLY A 37 10.18 -10.46 -0.63
C GLY A 37 9.25 -11.23 0.32
N LEU A 38 7.98 -10.85 0.44
CA LEU A 38 6.89 -11.65 1.08
C LEU A 38 6.69 -13.05 0.47
N ASP A 39 7.36 -13.40 -0.64
CA ASP A 39 7.39 -14.75 -1.20
C ASP A 39 8.47 -15.66 -0.60
N SER A 40 9.38 -15.13 0.22
CA SER A 40 10.27 -15.95 1.02
C SER A 40 9.51 -16.48 2.23
N ASP A 41 9.78 -17.73 2.64
CA ASP A 41 9.25 -18.34 3.87
C ASP A 41 9.58 -17.50 5.13
N ASP A 42 10.42 -16.46 5.01
CA ASP A 42 10.99 -15.66 6.08
C ASP A 42 10.29 -14.32 6.33
N VAL A 43 9.35 -13.89 5.48
CA VAL A 43 8.66 -12.61 5.67
C VAL A 43 7.19 -12.85 6.06
N ASP A 44 6.91 -12.63 7.33
CA ASP A 44 5.57 -12.75 7.91
C ASP A 44 4.70 -11.54 7.53
N PRO A 45 3.61 -11.71 6.74
CA PRO A 45 2.67 -10.63 6.43
C PRO A 45 2.06 -9.99 7.68
N MET A 46 2.06 -10.68 8.82
CA MET A 46 1.60 -10.15 10.10
C MET A 46 2.54 -9.05 10.62
N ASN A 47 3.86 -9.18 10.44
CA ASN A 47 4.80 -8.15 10.88
C ASN A 47 4.62 -6.86 10.08
N ILE A 48 4.45 -6.98 8.76
CA ILE A 48 4.17 -5.83 7.87
C ILE A 48 2.85 -5.16 8.26
N GLN A 49 1.79 -5.94 8.50
CA GLN A 49 0.52 -5.41 8.99
C GLN A 49 0.70 -4.63 10.28
N GLN A 50 1.41 -5.19 11.27
CA GLN A 50 1.65 -4.52 12.55
C GLN A 50 2.44 -3.21 12.41
N LEU A 51 3.41 -3.13 11.51
CA LEU A 51 4.14 -1.89 11.22
C LEU A 51 3.20 -0.83 10.65
N MET A 52 2.39 -1.20 9.65
CA MET A 52 1.39 -0.29 9.09
C MET A 52 0.32 0.11 10.10
N GLU A 53 -0.12 -0.79 10.98
CA GLU A 53 -1.11 -0.50 12.03
C GLU A 53 -0.58 0.49 13.07
N LYS A 54 0.69 0.37 13.47
CA LYS A 54 1.33 1.26 14.44
C LYS A 54 1.45 2.71 13.94
N TYR A 55 1.60 2.89 12.63
CA TYR A 55 1.61 4.23 12.04
C TYR A 55 0.21 4.85 12.10
N ILE A 56 0.10 6.03 12.72
CA ILE A 56 -1.12 6.84 12.72
C ILE A 56 -0.99 7.85 11.59
N SER A 57 -1.92 7.80 10.63
CA SER A 57 -1.87 8.61 9.43
C SER A 57 -1.90 10.10 9.74
N ASN A 58 -0.96 10.82 9.13
CA ASN A 58 -0.87 12.27 9.17
C ASN A 58 -0.62 12.81 7.77
N SER A 59 -1.56 13.57 7.23
CA SER A 59 -1.53 13.99 5.83
C SER A 59 -0.29 14.80 5.46
N SER A 60 0.24 15.62 6.38
CA SER A 60 1.43 16.42 6.10
C SER A 60 2.68 15.60 5.78
N GLU A 61 2.70 14.32 6.14
CA GLU A 61 3.85 13.42 5.98
C GLU A 61 3.80 12.66 4.64
N TRP A 62 2.61 12.44 4.07
CA TRP A 62 2.44 11.62 2.86
C TRP A 62 1.78 12.34 1.68
N GLU A 63 1.23 13.54 1.85
CA GLU A 63 0.48 14.25 0.81
C GLU A 63 1.30 14.53 -0.46
N SER A 64 2.61 14.70 -0.33
CA SER A 64 3.54 14.90 -1.45
C SER A 64 3.54 13.73 -2.45
N TYR A 65 3.20 12.52 -1.99
CA TYR A 65 3.06 11.32 -2.82
C TYR A 65 1.63 11.09 -3.32
N ALA A 66 0.63 11.79 -2.78
CA ALA A 66 -0.79 11.60 -3.07
C ALA A 66 -1.24 12.37 -4.33
N LEU A 67 -0.64 12.04 -5.48
CA LEU A 67 -0.95 12.68 -6.76
C LEU A 67 -2.24 12.11 -7.35
N GLY A 68 -3.37 12.80 -7.16
CA GLY A 68 -4.68 12.41 -7.68
C GLY A 68 -4.97 12.91 -9.09
N ASP A 69 -5.88 12.22 -9.78
CA ASP A 69 -6.41 12.62 -11.10
C ASP A 69 -7.90 12.23 -11.20
N THR A 70 -8.78 13.23 -11.23
CA THR A 70 -10.25 13.05 -11.26
C THR A 70 -10.75 12.40 -12.55
N SER A 71 -9.96 12.43 -13.63
CA SER A 71 -10.32 11.75 -14.89
C SER A 71 -10.14 10.23 -14.81
N ARG A 72 -9.43 9.75 -13.78
CA ARG A 72 -9.14 8.32 -13.55
C ARG A 72 -9.95 7.79 -12.38
N ALA A 73 -10.15 6.48 -12.37
CA ALA A 73 -10.77 5.80 -11.23
C ALA A 73 -9.90 5.93 -9.96
N TYR A 74 -8.58 5.76 -10.14
CA TYR A 74 -7.57 5.97 -9.13
C TYR A 74 -6.20 6.15 -9.79
N THR A 75 -5.25 6.72 -9.06
CA THR A 75 -3.82 6.79 -9.42
C THR A 75 -2.99 5.88 -8.53
N ARG A 76 -1.80 5.50 -8.98
CA ARG A 76 -0.82 4.69 -8.24
C ARG A 76 0.50 5.47 -8.25
N ASN A 77 1.00 5.84 -7.08
CA ASN A 77 2.17 6.70 -6.92
C ASN A 77 3.24 5.96 -6.15
N LEU A 78 4.36 5.65 -6.80
CA LEU A 78 5.49 4.93 -6.21
C LEU A 78 6.17 5.80 -5.16
N ILE A 79 6.31 5.26 -3.95
CA ILE A 79 7.09 5.86 -2.87
C ILE A 79 8.47 5.21 -2.83
N ASP A 80 8.50 3.88 -2.95
CA ASP A 80 9.69 3.09 -2.68
C ASP A 80 9.65 1.73 -3.37
N GLU A 81 10.78 1.32 -3.96
CA GLU A 81 11.00 -0.01 -4.54
C GLU A 81 11.55 -1.01 -3.51
N GLY A 82 11.71 -0.58 -2.25
CA GLY A 82 12.25 -1.36 -1.15
C GLY A 82 13.65 -1.88 -1.47
N ASN A 83 13.79 -3.21 -1.49
CA ASN A 83 15.02 -3.92 -1.85
C ASN A 83 15.00 -4.49 -3.29
N GLY A 84 14.07 -4.01 -4.14
CA GLY A 84 13.82 -4.55 -5.48
C GLY A 84 12.90 -5.77 -5.52
N LYS A 85 12.34 -6.17 -4.38
CA LYS A 85 11.35 -7.26 -4.24
C LYS A 85 10.00 -6.79 -3.71
N SER A 86 9.80 -5.48 -3.56
CA SER A 86 8.53 -4.93 -3.10
C SER A 86 8.22 -3.61 -3.77
N ASN A 87 6.95 -3.25 -3.87
CA ASN A 87 6.53 -1.91 -4.26
C ASN A 87 5.69 -1.30 -3.15
N LEU A 88 6.13 -0.18 -2.59
CA LEU A 88 5.34 0.67 -1.70
C LEU A 88 4.70 1.80 -2.51
N LEU A 89 3.38 1.83 -2.52
CA LEU A 89 2.59 2.73 -3.35
C LEU A 89 1.56 3.49 -2.50
N ILE A 90 1.34 4.77 -2.80
CA ILE A 90 0.12 5.47 -2.41
C ILE A 90 -0.86 5.48 -3.57
N LEU A 91 -2.07 5.02 -3.30
CA LEU A 91 -3.19 5.06 -4.24
C LEU A 91 -4.17 6.15 -3.82
N VAL A 92 -4.59 6.97 -4.78
CA VAL A 92 -5.59 8.03 -4.59
C VAL A 92 -6.84 7.65 -5.37
N TRP A 93 -7.96 7.46 -4.66
CA TRP A 93 -9.21 6.92 -5.18
C TRP A 93 -10.24 8.01 -5.38
N SER A 94 -10.66 8.21 -6.63
CA SER A 94 -11.68 9.19 -6.97
C SER A 94 -13.04 8.84 -6.35
N PRO A 95 -13.88 9.83 -6.00
CA PRO A 95 -15.20 9.61 -5.43
C PRO A 95 -16.05 8.66 -6.29
N GLN A 96 -16.73 7.70 -5.64
CA GLN A 96 -17.57 6.65 -6.24
C GLN A 96 -16.87 5.78 -7.30
N LYS A 97 -15.54 5.76 -7.35
CA LYS A 97 -14.78 4.92 -8.28
C LYS A 97 -14.14 3.74 -7.55
N GLY A 98 -13.74 2.75 -8.34
CA GLY A 98 -13.05 1.57 -7.82
C GLY A 98 -12.28 0.85 -8.91
N SER A 99 -11.55 -0.17 -8.49
CA SER A 99 -10.83 -1.07 -9.39
C SER A 99 -11.79 -1.99 -10.15
N ALA A 100 -11.27 -2.68 -11.16
CA ALA A 100 -11.88 -3.92 -11.61
C ALA A 100 -11.78 -5.01 -10.52
N ILE A 101 -12.48 -6.13 -10.73
CA ILE A 101 -12.21 -7.36 -9.99
C ILE A 101 -10.84 -7.86 -10.47
N HIS A 102 -9.91 -8.12 -9.55
CA HIS A 102 -8.55 -8.53 -9.87
C HIS A 102 -7.97 -9.49 -8.83
N ASP A 103 -6.93 -10.20 -9.25
CA ASP A 103 -6.02 -10.99 -8.43
C ASP A 103 -4.75 -10.17 -8.11
N HIS A 104 -3.78 -10.82 -7.46
CA HIS A 104 -2.48 -10.24 -7.11
C HIS A 104 -1.32 -10.90 -7.83
N ALA A 105 -1.56 -11.71 -8.88
CA ALA A 105 -0.52 -12.42 -9.64
C ALA A 105 0.48 -13.18 -8.74
N ASN A 106 -0.05 -13.86 -7.72
CA ASN A 106 0.67 -14.61 -6.70
C ASN A 106 1.50 -13.74 -5.74
N ALA A 107 1.28 -12.42 -5.70
CA ALA A 107 1.84 -11.51 -4.70
C ALA A 107 0.97 -11.40 -3.45
N HIS A 108 1.61 -10.96 -2.38
CA HIS A 108 0.99 -10.55 -1.13
C HIS A 108 0.75 -9.04 -1.17
N CYS A 109 -0.39 -8.60 -0.63
CA CYS A 109 -0.75 -7.19 -0.52
C CYS A 109 -1.14 -6.86 0.91
N VAL A 110 -0.51 -5.84 1.48
CA VAL A 110 -0.97 -5.19 2.70
C VAL A 110 -1.45 -3.78 2.34
N MET A 111 -2.71 -3.48 2.66
CA MET A 111 -3.34 -2.20 2.38
C MET A 111 -3.70 -1.50 3.69
N LYS A 112 -3.23 -0.26 3.88
CA LYS A 112 -3.64 0.65 4.96
C LYS A 112 -4.45 1.82 4.41
N ILE A 113 -5.54 2.19 5.07
CA ILE A 113 -6.28 3.42 4.76
C ILE A 113 -5.58 4.62 5.42
N LEU A 114 -5.15 5.60 4.61
CA LEU A 114 -4.53 6.84 5.09
C LEU A 114 -5.53 7.98 5.24
N LYS A 115 -6.57 8.02 4.39
CA LYS A 115 -7.65 9.00 4.48
C LYS A 115 -8.96 8.40 3.93
N GLY A 116 -10.07 8.74 4.57
CA GLY A 116 -11.40 8.38 4.11
C GLY A 116 -11.76 6.92 4.40
N LYS A 117 -12.49 6.29 3.47
CA LYS A 117 -12.94 4.90 3.59
C LYS A 117 -12.81 4.19 2.26
N LEU A 118 -12.50 2.89 2.29
CA LEU A 118 -12.55 2.02 1.12
C LEU A 118 -13.37 0.78 1.44
N GLN A 119 -14.19 0.36 0.48
CA GLN A 119 -14.89 -0.91 0.53
C GLN A 119 -14.11 -1.97 -0.26
N GLU A 120 -13.80 -3.07 0.39
CA GLU A 120 -13.33 -4.30 -0.24
C GLU A 120 -14.52 -5.23 -0.48
N THR A 121 -14.66 -5.72 -1.71
CA THR A 121 -15.55 -6.84 -2.05
C THR A 121 -14.69 -8.02 -2.46
N LEU A 122 -14.74 -9.12 -1.70
CA LEU A 122 -14.08 -10.38 -2.03
C LEU A 122 -14.99 -11.23 -2.91
N TYR A 123 -14.38 -11.94 -3.86
CA TYR A 123 -15.05 -12.85 -4.76
C TYR A 123 -14.38 -14.22 -4.79
N SER A 124 -15.17 -15.26 -5.04
CA SER A 124 -14.68 -16.60 -5.32
C SER A 124 -13.98 -16.66 -6.67
N TRP A 125 -13.00 -17.56 -6.80
CA TRP A 125 -12.43 -17.90 -8.09
C TRP A 125 -13.47 -18.58 -9.00
N PRO A 126 -13.44 -18.34 -10.32
CA PRO A 126 -14.21 -19.12 -11.29
C PRO A 126 -13.84 -20.61 -11.24
N ASP A 127 -14.85 -21.48 -11.35
CA ASP A 127 -14.68 -22.92 -11.45
C ASP A 127 -14.08 -23.28 -12.82
N GLN A 128 -12.84 -23.78 -12.78
CA GLN A 128 -12.07 -24.10 -13.98
C GLN A 128 -12.64 -25.29 -14.75
N GLU A 129 -13.27 -26.26 -14.07
CA GLU A 129 -13.85 -27.42 -14.76
C GLU A 129 -15.11 -27.00 -15.51
N LYS A 130 -15.97 -26.19 -14.90
CA LYS A 130 -17.15 -25.62 -15.59
C LYS A 130 -16.75 -24.81 -16.83
N ILE A 131 -15.70 -24.01 -16.74
CA ILE A 131 -15.20 -23.22 -17.88
C ILE A 131 -14.70 -24.15 -18.99
N ARG A 132 -13.96 -25.21 -18.66
CA ARG A 132 -13.46 -26.20 -19.64
C ARG A 132 -14.61 -26.93 -20.36
N GLU A 133 -15.72 -27.14 -19.66
CA GLU A 133 -16.95 -27.72 -20.23
C GLU A 133 -17.79 -26.71 -21.03
N GLY A 134 -17.33 -25.47 -21.22
CA GLY A 134 -18.04 -24.41 -21.95
C GLY A 134 -19.18 -23.76 -21.15
N GLN A 135 -19.24 -24.01 -19.84
CA GLN A 135 -20.22 -23.39 -18.95
C GLN A 135 -19.70 -22.06 -18.40
N THR A 136 -20.63 -21.18 -18.00
CA THR A 136 -20.26 -19.93 -17.31
C THR A 136 -20.03 -20.18 -15.82
N SER A 137 -19.01 -19.54 -15.26
CA SER A 137 -18.74 -19.54 -13.82
C SER A 137 -18.30 -18.15 -13.33
N PRO A 138 -19.20 -17.16 -13.29
CA PRO A 138 -18.83 -15.81 -12.85
C PRO A 138 -18.39 -15.80 -11.37
N PRO A 139 -17.37 -14.99 -11.00
CA PRO A 139 -16.98 -14.79 -9.60
C PRO A 139 -18.19 -14.39 -8.73
N GLN A 140 -18.35 -15.03 -7.56
CA GLN A 140 -19.44 -14.75 -6.62
C GLN A 140 -18.92 -13.96 -5.43
N VAL A 141 -19.67 -12.97 -4.95
CA VAL A 141 -19.31 -12.21 -3.75
C VAL A 141 -19.30 -13.14 -2.54
N THR A 142 -18.16 -13.20 -1.85
CA THR A 142 -18.00 -13.99 -0.62
C THR A 142 -18.02 -13.12 0.63
N ARG A 143 -17.54 -11.87 0.54
CA ARG A 143 -17.50 -10.92 1.65
C ARG A 143 -17.48 -9.48 1.16
N GLN A 144 -18.07 -8.58 1.94
CA GLN A 144 -17.92 -7.14 1.77
C GLN A 144 -17.54 -6.50 3.11
N THR A 145 -16.49 -5.69 3.10
CA THR A 145 -15.98 -5.01 4.30
C THR A 145 -15.64 -3.57 3.96
N VAL A 146 -15.99 -2.62 4.82
CA VAL A 146 -15.56 -1.22 4.72
C VAL A 146 -14.45 -0.99 5.73
N TYR A 147 -13.30 -0.51 5.25
CA TYR A 147 -12.17 -0.09 6.06
C TYR A 147 -12.13 1.44 6.10
N GLY A 148 -12.06 2.01 7.30
CA GLY A 148 -11.82 3.43 7.54
C GLY A 148 -10.36 3.73 7.83
N GLU A 149 -10.08 5.02 8.02
CA GLU A 149 -8.75 5.55 8.33
C GLU A 149 -8.01 4.74 9.40
N ASN A 150 -6.72 4.55 9.17
CA ASN A 150 -5.78 3.76 9.95
C ASN A 150 -5.98 2.25 9.98
N GLN A 151 -7.12 1.73 9.51
CA GLN A 151 -7.32 0.28 9.41
C GLN A 151 -6.43 -0.32 8.32
N VAL A 152 -5.99 -1.56 8.56
CA VAL A 152 -5.13 -2.34 7.69
C VAL A 152 -5.85 -3.64 7.31
N THR A 153 -5.63 -4.10 6.09
CA THR A 153 -6.08 -5.41 5.61
C THR A 153 -4.99 -6.08 4.80
N TYR A 154 -5.14 -7.39 4.62
CA TYR A 154 -4.23 -8.23 3.87
C TYR A 154 -4.99 -9.02 2.80
N MET A 155 -4.36 -9.15 1.63
CA MET A 155 -4.89 -9.92 0.51
C MET A 155 -3.79 -10.75 -0.17
N SER A 156 -4.19 -11.91 -0.66
CA SER A 156 -3.40 -12.78 -1.55
C SER A 156 -4.36 -13.67 -2.36
N ASP A 157 -3.88 -14.27 -3.45
CA ASP A 157 -4.71 -15.11 -4.32
C ASP A 157 -5.30 -16.34 -3.61
N LYS A 158 -4.69 -16.76 -2.48
CA LYS A 158 -5.22 -17.82 -1.60
C LYS A 158 -6.57 -17.45 -0.97
N LEU A 159 -6.89 -16.16 -0.86
CA LEU A 159 -8.13 -15.67 -0.27
C LEU A 159 -9.24 -15.42 -1.30
N GLY A 160 -8.89 -15.32 -2.59
CA GLY A 160 -9.83 -15.10 -3.68
C GLY A 160 -9.42 -13.95 -4.59
N LEU A 161 -10.42 -13.38 -5.26
CA LEU A 161 -10.31 -12.15 -6.03
C LEU A 161 -10.89 -10.99 -5.21
N HIS A 162 -10.53 -9.75 -5.52
CA HIS A 162 -11.20 -8.63 -4.88
C HIS A 162 -11.41 -7.40 -5.77
N ARG A 163 -12.27 -6.51 -5.29
CA ARG A 163 -12.46 -5.16 -5.82
C ARG A 163 -12.39 -4.17 -4.67
N ILE A 164 -11.62 -3.11 -4.85
CA ILE A 164 -11.55 -1.98 -3.93
C ILE A 164 -12.30 -0.79 -4.55
N SER A 165 -13.14 -0.13 -3.76
CA SER A 165 -13.91 1.04 -4.20
C SER A 165 -13.97 2.11 -3.12
N ASN A 166 -13.89 3.37 -3.52
CA ASN A 166 -14.25 4.50 -2.68
C ASN A 166 -15.78 4.69 -2.72
N PRO A 167 -16.52 4.46 -1.62
CA PRO A 167 -17.96 4.62 -1.60
C PRO A 167 -18.41 6.09 -1.46
N ASP A 168 -17.49 7.00 -1.15
CA ASP A 168 -17.81 8.41 -0.88
C ASP A 168 -18.23 9.14 -2.16
N PRO A 169 -19.33 9.93 -2.14
CA PRO A 169 -19.81 10.69 -3.29
C PRO A 169 -18.93 11.87 -3.68
N ASP A 170 -18.25 12.47 -2.71
CA ASP A 170 -17.68 13.81 -2.85
C ASP A 170 -16.18 13.86 -2.55
N ASP A 171 -15.71 13.01 -1.64
CA ASP A 171 -14.33 13.02 -1.15
C ASP A 171 -13.45 11.89 -1.69
N PHE A 172 -12.18 12.22 -1.89
CA PHE A 172 -11.13 11.25 -2.20
C PHE A 172 -10.79 10.38 -0.99
N ALA A 173 -10.51 9.10 -1.26
CA ALA A 173 -9.87 8.20 -0.30
C ALA A 173 -8.41 7.95 -0.69
N ILE A 174 -7.54 7.76 0.30
CA ILE A 174 -6.12 7.48 0.09
C ILE A 174 -5.73 6.24 0.86
N SER A 175 -4.94 5.37 0.23
CA SER A 175 -4.44 4.14 0.83
C SER A 175 -2.98 3.89 0.51
N LEU A 176 -2.24 3.36 1.47
CA LEU A 176 -0.89 2.82 1.31
C LEU A 176 -0.98 1.33 0.96
N HIS A 177 -0.21 0.89 -0.03
CA HIS A 177 -0.15 -0.50 -0.48
C HIS A 177 1.31 -0.96 -0.49
N LEU A 178 1.59 -2.08 0.16
CA LEU A 178 2.83 -2.82 -0.05
C LEU A 178 2.51 -4.11 -0.80
N TYR A 179 3.07 -4.25 -2.01
CA TYR A 179 3.03 -5.49 -2.79
C TYR A 179 4.37 -6.19 -2.73
N THR A 180 4.35 -7.51 -2.61
CA THR A 180 5.54 -8.32 -2.87
C THR A 180 5.19 -9.79 -3.16
N PRO A 181 5.83 -10.43 -4.16
CA PRO A 181 6.79 -9.84 -5.10
C PRO A 181 6.17 -8.70 -5.93
N PRO A 182 6.99 -7.79 -6.48
CA PRO A 182 6.53 -6.52 -7.01
C PRO A 182 5.77 -6.65 -8.34
#